data_AF-A0A948T276-F1
#
_entry.id   AF-A0A948T276-F1
#
_cell.length_a   1.000
_cell.length_b   1.000
_cell.length_c   1.000
_cell.angle_alpha   90.00
_cell.angle_beta   90.00
_cell.angle_gamma   90.00
#
_symmetry.space_group_name_H-M   'P 1'
#
loop_
_entity.id
_entity.type
_entity.pdbx_description
1 polymer ?
#
loop_
_entity_poly.entity_id
_entity_poly.type
_entity_poly.pdbx_seq_one_letter_code
_entity_poly.pdbx_strand_id
1 'polypeptide(L)' 'MLTKCLRELERDELISRKQYSTIPPTVEYSLTQRGKTLIPALESVYQWADEQMHKG' A
#
# COMPACT_ATOMS: atom_id res chain seq x y z
N MET A 1 2.66 14.30 1.91
CA MET A 1 1.22 13.97 2.02
C MET A 1 1.06 12.47 2.16
N LEU A 2 1.01 11.93 3.38
CA LEU A 2 0.77 10.49 3.59
C LEU A 2 -0.69 10.24 3.96
N THR A 3 -1.22 11.03 4.90
CA THR A 3 -2.62 10.94 5.34
C THR A 3 -3.64 11.08 4.21
N LYS A 4 -3.36 11.93 3.21
CA LYS A 4 -4.23 12.08 2.04
C LYS A 4 -4.27 10.79 1.21
N CYS A 5 -3.10 10.25 0.84
CA CYS A 5 -2.99 9.01 0.09
C CYS A 5 -3.64 7.83 0.83
N LEU A 6 -3.44 7.71 2.14
CA LEU A 6 -4.07 6.66 2.93
C LEU A 6 -5.61 6.78 2.91
N ARG A 7 -6.15 7.99 3.01
CA ARG A 7 -7.60 8.22 2.90
C ARG A 7 -8.15 7.91 1.51
N GLU A 8 -7.38 8.16 0.45
CA GLU A 8 -7.77 7.82 -0.92
C GLU A 8 -7.75 6.31 -1.14
N LEU A 9 -6.67 5.63 -0.74
CA LEU A 9 -6.57 4.17 -0.82
C LEU A 9 -7.62 3.45 0.04
N GLU A 10 -7.98 4.02 1.21
CA GLU A 10 -9.05 3.49 2.06
C GLU A 10 -10.42 3.66 1.39
N ARG A 11 -10.68 4.83 0.79
CA ARG A 11 -11.91 5.10 0.03
C ARG A 11 -12.06 4.19 -1.18
N ASP A 12 -10.95 3.89 -1.85
CA ASP A 12 -10.91 3.01 -3.01
C ASP A 12 -10.91 1.51 -2.61
N GLU A 13 -11.06 1.21 -1.31
CA GLU A 13 -11.08 -0.14 -0.72
C GLU A 13 -9.80 -0.96 -0.98
N LEU A 14 -8.68 -0.30 -1.20
CA LEU A 14 -7.38 -0.94 -1.41
C LEU A 14 -6.67 -1.22 -0.08
N ILE A 15 -6.91 -0.39 0.93
CA ILE A 15 -6.43 -0.59 2.30
C ILE A 15 -7.56 -0.53 3.30
N SER A 16 -7.42 -1.24 4.42
CA SER A 16 -8.27 -1.11 5.59
C SER A 16 -7.52 -0.36 6.70
N ARG A 17 -8.24 0.46 7.46
CA ARG A 17 -7.72 1.18 8.62
C ARG A 17 -8.28 0.59 9.90
N LYS A 18 -7.42 0.29 10.86
CA LYS A 18 -7.82 -0.16 12.20
C LYS A 18 -7.18 0.71 13.27
N GLN A 19 -8.01 1.32 14.10
CA GLN A 19 -7.57 2.11 15.25
C GLN A 19 -7.63 1.28 16.53
N TYR A 20 -6.59 1.38 17.33
CA TYR A 20 -6.49 0.70 18.62
C TYR A 20 -6.41 1.72 19.75
N SER A 21 -7.16 1.47 20.81
CA SER A 21 -7.15 2.27 22.05
C SER A 21 -5.95 1.90 22.95
N THR A 22 -4.74 1.87 22.38
CA THR A 22 -3.49 1.66 23.11
C THR A 22 -3.02 2.95 23.79
N ILE A 23 -2.01 2.84 24.65
CA ILE A 23 -1.29 4.01 25.20
C ILE A 23 0.16 3.92 24.71
N PRO A 24 0.58 4.78 23.75
CA PRO A 24 -0.21 5.77 23.01
C PRO A 24 -1.19 5.14 22.00
N PRO A 25 -2.23 5.86 21.54
CA PRO A 25 -3.15 5.36 20.53
C PRO A 25 -2.45 5.05 19.21
N THR A 26 -2.75 3.89 18.63
CA THR A 26 -2.10 3.41 17.40
C THR A 26 -3.12 3.22 16.28
N VAL A 27 -2.69 3.46 15.05
CA VAL A 27 -3.46 3.18 13.84
C VAL A 27 -2.64 2.28 12.94
N GLU A 28 -3.23 1.17 12.52
CA GLU A 28 -2.65 0.27 11.54
C GLU A 28 -3.42 0.36 10.22
N TYR A 29 -2.67 0.24 9.13
CA TYR A 29 -3.22 0.12 7.78
C TYR A 29 -2.74 -1.19 7.18
N SER A 30 -3.63 -1.89 6.48
CA SER A 30 -3.30 -3.17 5.83
C SER A 30 -3.99 -3.26 4.47
N LEU A 31 -3.40 -3.98 3.52
CA LEU A 31 -4.05 -4.23 2.23
C LEU A 31 -5.32 -5.07 2.42
N THR A 32 -6.40 -4.65 1.76
CA THR A 32 -7.60 -5.50 1.62
C THR A 32 -7.32 -6.65 0.66
N GLN A 33 -8.27 -7.59 0.54
CA GLN A 33 -8.16 -8.64 -0.47
C GLN A 33 -8.09 -8.07 -1.89
N ARG A 34 -8.84 -6.99 -2.17
CA ARG A 34 -8.79 -6.24 -3.43
C ARG A 34 -7.46 -5.51 -3.61
N GLY A 35 -6.93 -4.88 -2.56
CA GLY A 35 -5.61 -4.25 -2.60
C GLY A 35 -4.49 -5.23 -2.95
N LYS A 36 -4.54 -6.45 -2.44
CA LYS A 36 -3.57 -7.51 -2.75
C LYS A 36 -3.56 -7.91 -4.23
N THR A 37 -4.67 -7.77 -4.96
CA THR A 37 -4.70 -8.10 -6.39
C THR A 37 -3.87 -7.13 -7.24
N LEU A 38 -3.45 -5.98 -6.70
CA LEU A 38 -2.55 -5.05 -7.38
C LEU A 38 -1.07 -5.48 -7.28
N ILE A 39 -0.72 -6.36 -6.34
CA ILE A 39 0.68 -6.77 -6.11
C ILE A 39 1.34 -7.29 -7.40
N PRO A 40 0.74 -8.22 -8.18
CA PRO A 40 1.37 -8.73 -9.39
C PRO A 40 1.66 -7.65 -10.45
N ALA A 41 0.78 -6.63 -10.55
CA ALA A 41 0.98 -5.51 -11.46
C ALA A 41 2.14 -4.62 -11.01
N LEU A 42 2.23 -4.35 -9.71
CA LEU A 42 3.34 -3.58 -9.12
C LEU A 42 4.67 -4.33 -9.23
N GLU A 43 4.67 -5.65 -9.03
CA GLU A 43 5.85 -6.51 -9.23
C GLU A 43 6.34 -6.47 -10.67
N SER A 44 5.43 -6.45 -11.66
CA SER A 44 5.79 -6.33 -13.07
C SER A 44 6.49 -5.00 -13.37
N VAL A 45 5.98 -3.89 -12.82
CA VAL A 45 6.61 -2.57 -12.94
C VAL A 45 7.97 -2.53 -12.23
N TYR A 46 8.05 -3.14 -11.05
CA TYR A 46 9.30 -3.26 -10.29
C TYR A 46 10.36 -4.03 -11.08
N GLN A 47 10.01 -5.19 -11.63
CA GLN A 47 10.93 -6.01 -12.42
C GLN A 47 11.46 -5.24 -13.64
N TRP A 48 10.57 -4.58 -14.38
CA TRP A 48 11.00 -3.76 -15.51
C TRP A 48 11.99 -2.65 -15.10
N ALA A 49 11.73 -1.99 -13.97
CA ALA A 49 12.59 -0.93 -13.45
C ALA A 49 13.95 -1.47 -13.01
N ASP A 50 13.95 -2.61 -12.32
CA ASP A 50 15.16 -3.32 -11.86
C ASP A 50 16.07 -3.69 -13.04
N GLU A 51 15.48 -4.20 -14.12
CA GLU A 51 16.20 -4.51 -15.37
C GLU A 51 16.81 -3.26 -16.03
N GLN A 52 16.15 -2.09 -15.94
CA GLN A 52 16.72 -0.86 -16.50
C GLN A 52 17.85 -0.28 -15.62
N MET A 53 17.74 -0.44 -14.30
CA MET A 53 18.74 0.06 -13.35
C MET A 53 20.01 -0.78 -13.30
N HIS A 54 19.91 -2.07 -13.58
CA HIS A 54 21.05 -3.00 -13.60
C HIS A 54 21.64 -3.25 -15.00
N LYS A 55 21.13 -2.58 -16.04
CA LYS A 55 21.82 -2.47 -17.34
C LYS A 55 22.97 -1.47 -17.25
N GLY A 56 24.09 -1.93 -16.70
CA GLY A 56 25.41 -1.33 -16.81
C GLY A 56 26.35 -2.26 -17.58
#